data_AF-A0A2T0S8I0-F1
#
_entry.id   AF-A0A2T0S8I0-F1
#
_cell.length_a   1.000
_cell.length_b   1.000
_cell.length_c   1.000
_cell.angle_alpha   90.00
_cell.angle_beta   90.00
_cell.angle_gamma   90.00
#
_symmetry.space_group_name_H-M   'P 1'
#
loop_
_entity.id
_entity.type
_entity.pdbx_description
1 polymer ?
#
loop_
_entity_poly.entity_id
_entity_poly.type
_entity_poly.pdbx_seq_one_letter_code
_entity_poly.pdbx_strand_id
1 'polypeptide(L)'
;MEQPVQSIVDVFKHESWYIDDWQIQFLLSEGHLHEIRKLAPVSNWYEDQTIAADCMNKLAVCFNSVYKFHKTFGCLPIIGDRLFDEDTGMKIHDRSIDGTQMTVTFILGS
;
A
#
# COMPACT_ATOMS: atom_id res chain seq x y z
N MET A 1 19.34 -20.99 -14.00
CA MET A 1 17.92 -20.75 -13.70
C MET A 1 17.74 -19.25 -13.69
N GLU A 2 17.22 -18.69 -14.77
CA GLU A 2 16.93 -17.26 -14.84
C GLU A 2 15.74 -16.98 -13.91
N GLN A 3 15.99 -16.28 -12.81
CA GLN A 3 14.92 -15.71 -12.01
C GLN A 3 14.15 -14.74 -12.92
N PRO A 4 12.81 -14.81 -12.96
CA PRO A 4 12.07 -13.84 -13.75
C PRO A 4 12.38 -12.46 -13.19
N VAL A 5 12.80 -11.55 -14.06
CA VAL A 5 12.93 -10.13 -13.76
C VAL A 5 11.53 -9.63 -13.45
N GLN A 6 11.16 -9.73 -12.18
CA GLN A 6 9.89 -9.29 -11.66
C GLN A 6 9.89 -7.76 -11.78
N SER A 7 9.03 -7.20 -12.62
CA SER A 7 8.83 -5.76 -12.70
C SER A 7 8.21 -5.32 -11.36
N ILE A 8 9.07 -4.91 -10.42
CA ILE A 8 8.76 -4.65 -9.01
C ILE A 8 7.85 -3.43 -8.85
N VAL A 9 6.56 -3.63 -9.09
CA VAL A 9 5.52 -2.95 -8.30
C VAL A 9 4.98 -4.03 -7.36
N ASP A 10 5.65 -4.22 -6.22
CA ASP A 10 5.24 -5.25 -5.27
C ASP A 10 3.88 -4.90 -4.68
N VAL A 11 2.92 -5.82 -4.82
CA VAL A 11 1.63 -5.75 -4.14
C VAL A 11 1.85 -6.09 -2.68
N PHE A 12 1.70 -5.11 -1.81
CA PHE A 12 1.73 -5.30 -0.36
C PHE A 12 0.37 -5.79 0.12
N LYS A 13 0.37 -6.95 0.77
CA LYS A 13 -0.80 -7.58 1.36
C LYS A 13 -0.47 -8.18 2.72
N HIS A 14 -1.47 -8.27 3.57
CA HIS A 14 -1.36 -8.93 4.87
C HIS A 14 -2.60 -9.79 5.11
N GLU A 15 -2.44 -10.90 5.83
CA GLU A 15 -3.52 -11.88 6.07
C GLU A 15 -4.69 -11.31 6.89
N SER A 16 -4.46 -10.21 7.61
CA SER A 16 -5.50 -9.53 8.40
C SER A 16 -6.10 -8.30 7.72
N TRP A 17 -5.66 -7.93 6.52
CA TRP A 17 -6.14 -6.74 5.83
C TRP A 17 -7.39 -7.05 5.03
N TYR A 18 -8.50 -7.15 5.76
CA TYR A 18 -9.82 -7.39 5.20
C TYR A 18 -10.80 -6.33 5.69
N ILE A 19 -11.67 -5.89 4.79
CA ILE A 19 -12.86 -5.10 5.11
C ILE A 19 -14.04 -5.90 4.58
N ASP A 20 -14.87 -6.36 5.51
CA ASP A 20 -15.86 -7.41 5.26
C ASP A 20 -15.17 -8.62 4.60
N ASP A 21 -15.59 -9.02 3.41
CA ASP A 21 -14.99 -10.13 2.66
C ASP A 21 -13.95 -9.69 1.62
N TRP A 22 -13.62 -8.39 1.57
CA TRP A 22 -12.70 -7.84 0.59
C TRP A 22 -11.27 -7.72 1.12
N GLN A 23 -10.31 -8.35 0.45
CA GLN A 23 -8.90 -8.18 0.76
C GLN A 23 -8.42 -6.80 0.31
N ILE A 24 -7.81 -6.06 1.23
CA ILE A 24 -7.22 -4.75 0.94
C ILE A 24 -5.72 -4.93 0.67
N GLN A 25 -5.28 -4.38 -0.45
CA GLN A 25 -3.90 -4.43 -0.91
C GLN A 25 -3.39 -3.04 -1.24
N PHE A 26 -2.09 -2.84 -1.15
CA PHE A 26 -1.44 -1.58 -1.48
C PHE A 26 -0.36 -1.78 -2.53
N LEU A 27 -0.24 -0.80 -3.42
CA LEU A 27 0.90 -0.60 -4.29
C LEU A 27 1.49 0.76 -3.95
N LEU A 28 2.80 0.88 -4.03
CA LEU A 28 3.48 2.16 -3.91
C LEU A 28 3.77 2.69 -5.31
N SER A 29 3.48 3.97 -5.53
CA SER A 29 3.85 4.70 -6.74
C SER A 29 5.37 4.67 -6.94
N GLU A 30 5.80 4.72 -8.20
CA GLU A 30 7.23 4.70 -8.53
C GLU A 30 8.02 5.83 -7.86
N GLY A 31 7.42 7.02 -7.76
CA GLY A 31 8.04 8.16 -7.06
C GLY A 31 8.29 7.85 -5.59
N HIS A 32 7.32 7.23 -4.91
CA HIS A 32 7.49 6.87 -3.50
C HIS A 32 8.48 5.71 -3.31
N LEU A 33 8.45 4.70 -4.19
CA LEU A 33 9.44 3.62 -4.20
C LEU A 33 10.86 4.15 -4.43
N HIS A 34 11.02 5.17 -5.29
CA HIS A 34 12.31 5.79 -5.53
C HIS A 34 12.87 6.46 -4.26
N GLU A 35 12.03 7.16 -3.49
CA GLU A 35 12.46 7.74 -2.21
C GLU A 35 12.81 6.67 -1.17
N ILE A 36 12.05 5.58 -1.07
CA ILE A 36 12.40 4.44 -0.21
C ILE A 36 13.75 3.83 -0.61
N ARG A 37 13.99 3.65 -1.92
CA ARG A 37 15.26 3.12 -2.43
C ARG A 37 16.46 4.01 -2.11
N LYS A 38 16.30 5.34 -2.08
CA LYS A 38 17.38 6.27 -1.67
C LYS A 38 17.79 6.10 -0.21
N LEU A 39 16.86 5.68 0.64
CA LEU A 39 17.11 5.45 2.06
C LEU A 39 17.80 4.11 2.31
N ALA A 40 17.75 3.18 1.35
CA ALA A 40 18.33 1.86 1.48
C ALA A 40 19.84 1.87 1.23
N PRO A 41 20.65 1.26 2.13
CA PRO A 41 22.08 1.12 1.93
C PRO A 41 22.42 0.10 0.82
N VAL A 42 21.43 -0.70 0.39
CA VAL A 42 21.53 -1.75 -0.63
C VAL A 42 20.51 -1.54 -1.73
N SER A 43 20.83 -1.96 -2.96
CA SER A 43 19.93 -1.86 -4.11
C SER A 43 18.63 -2.64 -3.92
N ASN A 44 18.70 -3.74 -3.18
CA ASN A 44 17.56 -4.58 -2.83
C ASN A 44 16.96 -4.09 -1.52
N TRP A 45 16.32 -2.92 -1.56
CA TRP A 45 15.79 -2.23 -0.38
C TRP A 45 14.89 -3.11 0.51
N TYR A 46 14.21 -4.10 -0.07
CA TYR A 46 13.34 -5.06 0.62
C TYR A 46 14.10 -6.13 1.43
N GLU A 47 15.42 -6.30 1.20
CA GLU A 47 16.28 -7.18 2.00
C GLU A 47 16.74 -6.50 3.30
N ASP A 48 16.68 -5.16 3.33
CA ASP A 48 16.90 -4.41 4.57
C ASP A 48 15.66 -4.57 5.47
N GLN A 49 15.80 -5.38 6.51
CA GLN A 49 14.72 -5.70 7.43
C GLN A 49 14.14 -4.46 8.13
N THR A 50 14.95 -3.42 8.36
CA THR A 50 14.49 -2.19 9.00
C THR A 50 13.60 -1.41 8.05
N ILE A 51 14.05 -1.20 6.81
CA ILE A 51 13.29 -0.44 5.80
C ILE A 51 12.02 -1.17 5.39
N ALA A 52 12.11 -2.49 5.20
CA ALA A 52 10.94 -3.32 4.90
C ALA A 52 9.92 -3.28 6.05
N ALA A 53 10.35 -3.39 7.31
CA ALA A 53 9.48 -3.28 8.46
C ALA A 53 8.82 -1.91 8.58
N ASP A 54 9.58 -0.83 8.38
CA ASP A 54 9.05 0.54 8.41
C ASP A 54 8.01 0.78 7.30
N CYS A 55 8.26 0.25 6.11
CA CYS A 55 7.30 0.30 5.01
C CYS A 55 6.00 -0.43 5.38
N MET A 56 6.10 -1.67 5.88
CA MET A 56 4.94 -2.45 6.30
C MET A 56 4.17 -1.80 7.45
N ASN A 57 4.86 -1.18 8.41
CA ASN A 57 4.23 -0.43 9.50
C ASN A 57 3.43 0.77 8.97
N LYS A 58 3.97 1.52 8.01
CA LYS A 58 3.24 2.63 7.36
C LYS A 58 2.00 2.14 6.62
N LEU A 59 2.11 1.02 5.91
CA LEU A 59 0.97 0.43 5.20
C LEU A 59 -0.09 -0.11 6.16
N ALA A 60 0.30 -0.66 7.31
CA ALA A 60 -0.64 -1.06 8.36
C ALA A 60 -1.42 0.15 8.92
N VAL A 61 -0.76 1.30 9.06
CA VAL A 61 -1.42 2.56 9.43
C VAL A 61 -2.37 3.03 8.33
N CYS A 62 -1.99 2.92 7.06
CA CYS A 62 -2.87 3.20 5.92
C CYS A 62 -4.12 2.30 5.94
N PHE A 63 -3.94 0.99 6.13
CA PHE A 63 -5.05 0.04 6.29
C PHE A 63 -6.00 0.45 7.42
N ASN A 64 -5.47 0.80 8.60
CA ASN A 64 -6.29 1.24 9.72
C ASN A 64 -7.10 2.51 9.38
N SER A 65 -6.53 3.42 8.57
CA SER A 65 -7.25 4.58 8.06
C SER A 65 -8.39 4.19 7.13
N VAL A 66 -8.14 3.31 6.16
CA VAL A 66 -9.18 2.79 5.25
C VAL A 66 -10.30 2.11 6.05
N TYR A 67 -9.94 1.26 7.01
CA TYR A 67 -10.89 0.55 7.87
C TYR A 67 -11.78 1.52 8.67
N LYS A 68 -11.18 2.53 9.33
CA LYS A 68 -11.92 3.53 10.10
C LYS A 68 -12.81 4.39 9.21
N PHE A 69 -12.33 4.78 8.03
CA PHE A 69 -13.11 5.53 7.06
C PHE A 69 -14.34 4.73 6.64
N HIS A 70 -14.15 3.47 6.22
CA HIS A 70 -15.24 2.57 5.87
C HIS A 70 -16.25 2.39 7.00
N LYS A 71 -15.78 2.15 8.22
CA LYS A 71 -16.63 2.00 9.40
C LYS A 71 -17.46 3.25 9.69
N THR A 72 -16.96 4.43 9.35
CA THR A 72 -17.60 5.72 9.64
C THR A 72 -18.59 6.13 8.56
N PHE A 73 -18.21 5.96 7.28
CA PHE A 73 -18.96 6.50 6.14
C PHE A 73 -19.71 5.43 5.33
N GLY A 74 -19.44 4.14 5.57
CA GLY A 74 -20.04 3.02 4.83
C GLY A 74 -19.54 2.87 3.40
N CYS A 75 -18.44 3.54 3.04
CA CYS A 75 -17.81 3.47 1.73
C CYS A 75 -16.28 3.46 1.85
N LEU A 76 -15.59 2.98 0.82
CA LEU A 76 -14.13 3.03 0.77
C LEU A 76 -13.64 4.41 0.31
N PRO A 77 -12.45 4.84 0.77
CA PRO A 77 -11.77 6.02 0.26
C PRO A 77 -11.65 6.02 -1.28
N ILE A 78 -11.62 7.22 -1.85
CA ILE A 78 -11.55 7.45 -3.29
C ILE A 78 -10.20 8.05 -3.72
N ILE A 79 -9.98 8.06 -5.02
CA ILE A 79 -8.82 8.72 -5.61
C ILE A 79 -8.82 10.19 -5.18
N GLY A 80 -7.69 10.65 -4.66
CA GLY A 80 -7.53 12.00 -4.12
C GLY A 80 -7.50 12.06 -2.60
N ASP A 81 -8.13 11.11 -1.91
CA ASP A 81 -8.14 11.07 -0.45
C ASP A 81 -6.74 10.78 0.11
N ARG A 82 -6.47 11.30 1.30
CA ARG A 82 -5.27 10.98 2.07
C ARG A 82 -5.59 10.01 3.20
N LEU A 83 -4.69 9.05 3.39
CA LEU A 83 -4.76 8.07 4.46
C LEU A 83 -3.93 8.54 5.66
N PHE A 84 -4.41 8.25 6.87
CA PHE A 84 -3.81 8.47 8.20
C PHE A 84 -3.49 9.90 8.65
N ASP A 85 -3.37 10.87 7.74
CA ASP A 85 -3.14 12.29 8.03
C ASP A 85 -3.54 13.17 6.82
N GLU A 86 -4.24 14.28 7.02
CA GLU A 86 -4.69 15.18 5.93
C GLU A 86 -3.55 16.00 5.30
N ASP A 87 -2.45 16.23 6.03
CA ASP A 87 -1.33 17.04 5.58
C ASP A 87 -0.11 16.18 5.22
N THR A 88 0.10 15.07 5.95
CA THR A 88 1.29 14.22 5.78
C THR A 88 0.99 12.79 5.29
N GLY A 89 -0.30 12.50 5.11
CA GLY A 89 -0.78 11.18 4.74
C GLY A 89 -0.47 10.78 3.31
N MET A 90 -0.40 9.47 3.07
CA MET A 90 -0.28 8.95 1.70
C MET A 90 -1.57 9.20 0.93
N LYS A 91 -1.43 9.78 -0.26
CA LYS A 91 -2.53 10.05 -1.17
C LYS A 91 -2.83 8.81 -2.01
N ILE A 92 -4.13 8.55 -2.21
CA ILE A 92 -4.59 7.55 -3.17
C ILE A 92 -4.52 8.16 -4.57
N HIS A 93 -3.61 7.65 -5.40
CA HIS A 93 -3.48 8.06 -6.80
C HIS A 93 -4.41 7.28 -7.71
N ASP A 94 -4.63 6.01 -7.41
CA ASP A 94 -5.47 5.13 -8.19
C ASP A 94 -6.06 4.03 -7.30
N ARG A 95 -7.14 3.41 -7.76
CA ARG A 95 -7.68 2.19 -7.15
C ARG A 95 -8.17 1.21 -8.21
N SER A 96 -7.97 -0.07 -7.95
CA SER A 96 -8.54 -1.16 -8.73
C SER A 96 -9.43 -2.03 -7.84
N ILE A 97 -10.49 -2.58 -8.43
CA ILE A 97 -11.43 -3.50 -7.78
C ILE A 97 -11.52 -4.75 -8.64
N ASP A 98 -11.10 -5.89 -8.10
CA ASP A 98 -11.28 -7.20 -8.70
C ASP A 98 -12.36 -7.96 -7.92
N GLY A 99 -13.57 -8.00 -8.49
CA GLY A 99 -14.70 -8.72 -7.90
C GLY A 99 -14.62 -10.24 -8.00
N THR A 100 -13.70 -10.79 -8.82
CA THR A 100 -13.48 -12.24 -8.88
C THR A 100 -12.63 -12.70 -7.71
N GLN A 101 -11.62 -11.90 -7.37
CA GLN A 101 -10.72 -12.17 -6.23
C GLN A 101 -11.16 -11.49 -4.94
N MET A 102 -12.29 -10.76 -4.96
CA MET A 102 -12.76 -9.94 -3.83
C MET A 102 -11.63 -9.06 -3.29
N THR A 103 -10.92 -8.36 -4.18
CA THR A 103 -9.73 -7.58 -3.85
C THR A 103 -9.90 -6.12 -4.23
N VAL A 104 -9.48 -5.22 -3.33
CA VAL A 104 -9.33 -3.80 -3.61
C VAL A 104 -7.86 -3.43 -3.46
N THR A 105 -7.29 -2.86 -4.52
CA THR A 105 -5.89 -2.42 -4.55
C THR A 105 -5.84 -0.90 -4.58
N PHE A 106 -5.16 -0.30 -3.62
CA PHE A 106 -4.90 1.14 -3.58
C PHE A 106 -3.47 1.44 -4.03
N ILE A 107 -3.30 2.36 -4.99
CA ILE A 107 -1.99 2.87 -5.37
C ILE A 107 -1.71 4.15 -4.57
N LEU A 108 -0.68 4.09 -3.72
CA LEU A 108 -0.33 5.14 -2.77
C LEU A 108 0.92 5.91 -3.18
N GLY A 109 0.96 7.18 -2.82
CA GLY A 109 2.12 8.04 -3.00
C GLY A 109 2.05 9.28 -2.13
N SER A 110 3.12 10.08 -2.15
CA SER A 110 3.23 11.34 -1.43
C SER A 110 2.54 12.49 -2.18
#